data_AF-A0A442VC97-F1
#
_entry.id   AF-A0A442VC97-F1
#
_cell.length_a   1.000
_cell.length_b   1.000
_cell.length_c   1.000
_cell.angle_alpha   90.00
_cell.angle_beta   90.00
_cell.angle_gamma   90.00
#
_symmetry.space_group_name_H-M   'P 1'
#
loop_
_entity.id
_entity.type
_entity.pdbx_description
1 polymer ?
#
loop_
_entity_poly.entity_id
_entity_poly.type
_entity_poly.pdbx_seq_one_letter_code
_entity_poly.pdbx_strand_id
1 'polypeptide(L)'
;MGETRAAETLARICRRHGESHLRLVLSTLAETANNKVLLDEVGLWMASDMIRKNSDLIEERAGEWLELWDAMPVGELQFVCQELSGFVPQRHALGGMVYERIFRRFGKNAAQLDLFDDRRR
;
A
#
# COMPACT_ATOMS: atom_id res chain seq x y z
N MET A 1 -20.43 -4.63 11.23
CA MET A 1 -20.57 -4.95 9.78
C MET A 1 -19.27 -4.75 9.01
N GLY A 2 -18.40 -3.78 9.33
CA GLY A 2 -17.10 -3.60 8.68
C GLY A 2 -16.11 -4.75 8.92
N GLU A 3 -15.98 -5.22 10.16
CA GLU A 3 -15.08 -6.33 10.55
C GLU A 3 -15.34 -7.62 9.75
N THR A 4 -16.60 -7.95 9.49
CA THR A 4 -16.99 -9.14 8.73
C THR A 4 -16.49 -9.09 7.27
N ARG A 5 -16.50 -7.90 6.64
CA ARG A 5 -16.02 -7.72 5.26
C ARG A 5 -14.49 -7.77 5.16
N ALA A 6 -13.81 -7.24 6.18
CA ALA A 6 -12.35 -7.32 6.28
C ALA A 6 -11.90 -8.78 6.38
N ALA A 7 -12.51 -9.55 7.28
CA ALA A 7 -12.21 -10.98 7.45
C ALA A 7 -12.45 -11.79 6.17
N GLU A 8 -13.55 -11.54 5.45
CA GLU A 8 -13.81 -12.17 4.15
C GLU A 8 -12.76 -11.82 3.10
N THR A 9 -12.33 -10.56 3.07
CA THR A 9 -11.27 -10.10 2.14
C THR A 9 -9.94 -10.77 2.43
N LEU A 10 -9.53 -10.86 3.70
CA LEU A 10 -8.33 -11.60 4.10
C LEU A 10 -8.41 -13.07 3.67
N ALA A 11 -9.56 -13.72 3.85
CA ALA A 11 -9.77 -15.09 3.41
C ALA A 11 -9.66 -15.23 1.88
N ARG A 12 -10.18 -14.27 1.11
CA ARG A 12 -10.05 -14.23 -0.37
C ARG A 12 -8.59 -14.05 -0.80
N ILE A 13 -7.83 -13.17 -0.15
CA ILE A 13 -6.40 -12.97 -0.42
C ILE A 13 -5.62 -14.25 -0.12
N CYS A 14 -5.85 -14.88 1.05
CA CYS A 14 -5.21 -16.13 1.44
C CYS A 14 -5.50 -17.26 0.44
N ARG A 15 -6.77 -17.46 0.04
CA ARG A 15 -7.12 -18.46 -0.98
C ARG A 15 -6.43 -18.22 -2.33
N ARG A 16 -6.15 -16.96 -2.68
CA ARG A 16 -5.58 -16.60 -3.97
C ARG A 16 -4.05 -16.64 -4.00
N HIS A 17 -3.40 -16.26 -2.91
CA HIS A 17 -1.96 -16.01 -2.86
C HIS A 17 -1.21 -16.81 -1.78
N GLY A 18 -1.94 -17.58 -0.97
CA GLY A 18 -1.38 -18.39 0.10
C GLY A 18 -1.19 -17.64 1.42
N GLU A 19 -0.90 -18.40 2.46
CA GLU A 19 -0.78 -17.87 3.83
C GLU A 19 0.45 -16.97 4.00
N SER A 20 1.59 -17.33 3.40
CA SER A 20 2.81 -16.51 3.46
C SER A 20 2.59 -15.11 2.91
N HIS A 21 1.87 -14.99 1.79
CA HIS A 21 1.49 -13.69 1.22
C HIS A 21 0.57 -12.91 2.15
N LEU A 22 -0.43 -13.58 2.74
CA LEU A 22 -1.34 -12.94 3.69
C LEU A 22 -0.59 -12.40 4.92
N ARG A 23 0.37 -13.16 5.47
CA ARG A 23 1.19 -12.69 6.60
C ARG A 23 1.97 -11.43 6.22
N LEU A 24 2.57 -11.38 5.04
CA LEU A 24 3.29 -10.21 4.56
C LEU A 24 2.38 -8.98 4.36
N VAL A 25 1.15 -9.18 3.86
CA VAL A 25 0.12 -8.12 3.79
C VAL A 25 -0.17 -7.57 5.18
N LEU A 26 -0.42 -8.45 6.16
CA LEU A 26 -0.72 -8.05 7.52
C LEU A 26 0.46 -7.35 8.20
N SER A 27 1.68 -7.86 8.05
CA SER A 27 2.89 -7.21 8.57
C SER A 27 3.10 -5.83 7.97
N THR A 28 2.93 -5.68 6.65
CA THR A 28 3.05 -4.40 5.96
C THR A 28 2.03 -3.37 6.46
N LEU A 29 0.82 -3.81 6.84
CA LEU A 29 -0.25 -2.95 7.34
C LEU A 29 -0.27 -2.75 8.86
N ALA A 30 0.38 -3.62 9.63
CA ALA A 30 0.39 -3.59 11.09
C ALA A 30 1.46 -2.64 11.66
N GLU A 31 2.60 -2.51 10.98
CA GLU A 31 3.70 -1.64 11.42
C GLU A 31 3.38 -0.14 11.27
N THR A 32 2.43 0.21 10.42
CA THR A 32 1.89 1.57 10.29
C THR A 32 0.93 1.91 11.44
N ALA A 33 1.39 2.70 12.40
CA ALA A 33 0.66 3.07 13.62
C ALA A 33 -0.72 3.77 13.41
N ASN A 34 -1.11 4.12 12.18
CA ASN A 34 -2.33 4.88 11.84
C ASN A 34 -3.47 4.07 11.17
N ASN A 35 -3.40 2.74 11.13
CA ASN A 35 -4.13 1.94 10.13
C ASN A 35 -5.51 1.36 10.47
N LYS A 36 -6.21 1.82 11.51
CA LYS A 36 -7.63 1.40 11.67
C LYS A 36 -8.49 1.70 10.43
N VAL A 37 -8.07 2.67 9.61
CA VAL A 37 -8.73 3.07 8.35
C VAL A 37 -8.45 2.08 7.19
N LEU A 38 -7.31 1.38 7.19
CA LEU A 38 -6.87 0.54 6.06
C LEU A 38 -7.32 -0.93 6.09
N LEU A 39 -8.03 -1.33 7.14
CA LEU A 39 -8.58 -2.69 7.27
C LEU A 39 -9.90 -2.86 6.51
N ASP A 40 -10.10 -2.12 5.42
CA ASP A 40 -11.21 -2.30 4.50
C ASP A 40 -10.79 -3.10 3.25
N GLU A 41 -11.77 -3.45 2.42
CA GLU A 41 -11.50 -4.27 1.22
C GLU A 41 -10.50 -3.59 0.27
N VAL A 42 -10.56 -2.25 0.16
CA VAL A 42 -9.73 -1.47 -0.76
C VAL A 42 -8.27 -1.47 -0.30
N GLY A 43 -8.02 -1.13 0.97
CA GLY A 43 -6.67 -1.09 1.56
C GLY A 43 -5.99 -2.46 1.52
N LEU A 44 -6.71 -3.52 1.91
CA LEU A 44 -6.18 -4.90 1.91
C LEU A 44 -5.79 -5.37 0.51
N TRP A 45 -6.64 -5.15 -0.50
CA TRP A 45 -6.34 -5.55 -1.86
C TRP A 45 -5.24 -4.69 -2.51
N MET A 46 -5.16 -3.41 -2.15
CA MET A 46 -4.11 -2.52 -2.62
C MET A 46 -2.75 -2.93 -2.07
N ALA A 47 -2.64 -3.19 -0.76
CA ALA A 47 -1.39 -3.67 -0.15
C ALA A 47 -0.95 -5.00 -0.78
N SER A 48 -1.90 -5.91 -1.02
CA SER A 48 -1.67 -7.17 -1.72
C SER A 48 -1.10 -6.97 -3.14
N ASP A 49 -1.60 -6.00 -3.92
CA ASP A 49 -1.04 -5.68 -5.24
C ASP A 49 0.38 -5.13 -5.15
N MET A 50 0.62 -4.22 -4.20
CA MET A 50 1.93 -3.59 -4.04
C MET A 50 2.99 -4.62 -3.65
N ILE A 51 2.67 -5.57 -2.78
CA ILE A 51 3.56 -6.69 -2.43
C ILE A 51 3.86 -7.53 -3.68
N ARG A 52 2.85 -7.89 -4.45
CA ARG A 52 3.05 -8.71 -5.68
C ARG A 52 3.85 -7.98 -6.73
N LYS A 53 3.68 -6.67 -6.88
CA LYS A 53 4.41 -5.87 -7.87
C LYS A 53 5.88 -5.71 -7.49
N ASN A 54 6.19 -5.72 -6.20
CA ASN A 54 7.51 -5.42 -5.65
C ASN A 54 8.11 -6.62 -4.90
N SER A 55 7.79 -7.85 -5.30
CA SER A 55 8.31 -9.08 -4.66
C SER A 55 9.83 -9.09 -4.59
N ASP A 56 10.48 -8.77 -5.70
CA ASP A 56 11.94 -8.79 -5.82
C ASP A 56 12.58 -7.75 -4.88
N LEU A 57 11.97 -6.56 -4.79
CA LEU A 57 12.39 -5.52 -3.85
C LEU A 57 12.25 -5.98 -2.39
N ILE A 58 11.14 -6.64 -2.05
CA ILE A 58 10.88 -7.10 -0.68
C ILE A 58 11.85 -8.23 -0.30
N GLU A 59 12.14 -9.15 -1.21
CA GLU A 59 13.11 -10.22 -0.98
C GLU A 59 14.50 -9.68 -0.67
N GLU A 60 14.93 -8.62 -1.38
CA GLU A 60 16.25 -8.02 -1.18
C GLU A 60 16.29 -7.02 -0.01
N ARG A 61 15.21 -6.26 0.21
CA ARG A 61 15.21 -5.03 1.04
C ARG A 61 13.97 -4.93 1.94
N ALA A 62 13.59 -6.02 2.59
CA ALA A 62 12.41 -6.10 3.46
C ALA A 62 12.35 -5.01 4.55
N GLY A 63 13.48 -4.66 5.17
CA GLY A 63 13.54 -3.61 6.20
C GLY A 63 13.13 -2.24 5.65
N GLU A 64 13.74 -1.83 4.53
CA GLU A 64 13.42 -0.55 3.87
C GLU A 64 11.99 -0.51 3.33
N TRP A 65 11.44 -1.66 2.94
CA TRP A 65 10.02 -1.77 2.61
C TRP A 65 9.14 -1.41 3.81
N LEU A 66 9.38 -2.02 4.97
CA LEU A 66 8.60 -1.73 6.18
C LEU A 66 8.76 -0.28 6.64
N GLU A 67 9.97 0.27 6.59
CA GLU A 67 10.25 1.68 6.89
C GLU A 67 9.49 2.64 5.97
N LEU A 68 9.44 2.35 4.65
CA LEU A 68 8.68 3.16 3.71
C LEU A 68 7.19 3.14 4.08
N TRP A 69 6.64 1.97 4.36
CA TRP A 69 5.23 1.85 4.68
C TRP A 69 4.89 2.56 5.98
N ASP A 70 5.70 2.43 7.03
CA ASP A 70 5.53 3.14 8.31
C ASP A 70 5.52 4.67 8.12
N ALA A 71 6.41 5.19 7.28
CA ALA A 71 6.46 6.62 6.96
C ALA A 71 5.34 7.09 6.01
N MET A 72 4.62 6.18 5.35
CA MET A 72 3.66 6.53 4.31
C MET A 72 2.31 6.95 4.91
N PRO A 73 1.75 8.12 4.53
CA PRO A 73 0.47 8.59 5.07
C PRO A 73 -0.72 7.92 4.38
N VAL A 74 -0.77 6.58 4.31
CA VAL A 74 -1.72 5.84 3.45
C VAL A 74 -3.18 6.12 3.80
N GLY A 75 -3.50 6.35 5.08
CA GLY A 75 -4.84 6.75 5.51
C GLY A 75 -5.30 8.08 4.89
N GLU A 76 -4.41 9.06 4.77
CA GLU A 76 -4.70 10.34 4.10
C GLU A 76 -4.87 10.13 2.59
N LEU A 77 -4.08 9.25 1.98
CA LEU A 77 -4.23 8.93 0.55
C LEU A 77 -5.57 8.26 0.26
N GLN A 78 -6.00 7.37 1.16
CA GLN A 78 -7.30 6.74 1.06
C GLN A 78 -8.42 7.77 1.21
N PHE A 79 -8.30 8.70 2.16
CA PHE A 79 -9.24 9.81 2.29
C PHE A 79 -9.34 10.66 1.02
N VAL A 80 -8.19 11.06 0.44
CA VAL A 80 -8.17 11.81 -0.83
C VAL A 80 -8.76 11.00 -1.98
N CYS A 81 -8.48 9.69 -2.05
CA CYS A 81 -8.99 8.79 -3.08
C CYS A 81 -10.53 8.67 -3.05
N GLN A 82 -11.16 8.79 -1.87
CA GLN A 82 -12.62 8.70 -1.73
C GLN A 82 -13.37 9.75 -2.54
N GLU A 83 -12.79 10.93 -2.77
CA GLU A 83 -13.36 11.98 -3.63
C GLU A 83 -13.54 11.51 -5.09
N LEU A 84 -12.81 10.48 -5.51
CA LEU A 84 -12.92 9.89 -6.85
C LEU A 84 -13.92 8.73 -6.93
N SER A 85 -14.65 8.45 -5.86
CA SER A 85 -15.63 7.36 -5.82
C SER A 85 -16.75 7.58 -6.84
N GLY A 86 -17.12 6.53 -7.56
CA GLY A 86 -18.08 6.60 -8.67
C GLY A 86 -17.49 7.02 -10.01
N PHE A 87 -16.26 7.54 -10.04
CA PHE A 87 -15.55 7.92 -11.28
C PHE A 87 -14.45 6.92 -11.65
N VAL A 88 -13.67 6.47 -10.67
CA VAL A 88 -12.60 5.46 -10.88
C VAL A 88 -12.61 4.38 -9.80
N PRO A 89 -12.14 3.15 -10.12
CA PRO A 89 -11.99 2.11 -9.12
C PRO A 89 -11.04 2.53 -7.99
N GLN A 90 -11.55 2.58 -6.76
CA GLN A 90 -10.82 3.07 -5.58
C GLN A 90 -9.51 2.33 -5.33
N ARG A 91 -9.51 1.00 -5.49
CA ARG A 91 -8.30 0.17 -5.40
C ARG A 91 -7.19 0.63 -6.35
N HIS A 92 -7.56 1.00 -7.58
CA HIS A 92 -6.59 1.40 -8.59
C HIS A 92 -6.09 2.83 -8.35
N ALA A 93 -6.98 3.74 -7.96
CA ALA A 93 -6.60 5.11 -7.61
C ALA A 93 -5.66 5.14 -6.39
N LEU A 94 -6.04 4.47 -5.29
CA LEU A 94 -5.16 4.33 -4.12
C LEU A 94 -3.86 3.60 -4.47
N GLY A 95 -3.94 2.52 -5.25
CA GLY A 95 -2.78 1.77 -5.70
C GLY A 95 -1.79 2.61 -6.51
N GLY A 96 -2.27 3.51 -7.38
CA GLY A 96 -1.42 4.45 -8.11
C GLY A 96 -0.70 5.43 -7.18
N MET A 97 -1.43 6.00 -6.20
CA MET A 97 -0.85 6.94 -5.22
C MET A 97 0.21 6.28 -4.34
N VAL A 98 -0.03 5.04 -3.89
CA VAL A 98 0.92 4.28 -3.08
C VAL A 98 2.12 3.85 -3.93
N TYR A 99 1.88 3.36 -5.15
CA TYR A 99 2.97 2.96 -6.04
C TYR A 99 3.89 4.12 -6.39
N GLU A 100 3.35 5.33 -6.58
CA GLU A 100 4.16 6.51 -6.85
C GLU A 100 5.17 6.79 -5.73
N ARG A 101 4.78 6.60 -4.46
CA ARG A 101 5.66 6.75 -3.29
C ARG A 101 6.73 5.67 -3.23
N ILE A 102 6.35 4.42 -3.53
CA ILE A 102 7.29 3.30 -3.68
C ILE A 102 8.29 3.61 -4.81
N PHE A 103 7.80 4.12 -5.95
CA PHE A 103 8.63 4.47 -7.10
C PHE A 103 9.58 5.63 -6.80
N ARG A 104 9.17 6.64 -6.03
CA ARG A 104 10.08 7.70 -5.60
C ARG A 104 11.23 7.19 -4.74
N ARG A 105 10.96 6.21 -3.87
CA ARG A 105 11.97 5.67 -2.95
C ARG A 105 12.90 4.64 -3.60
N PHE A 106 12.40 3.86 -4.54
CA PHE A 106 13.11 2.68 -5.08
C PHE A 106 13.20 2.62 -6.61
N GLY A 107 12.50 3.50 -7.32
CA GLY A 107 12.45 3.53 -8.77
C GLY A 107 13.74 4.00 -9.41
N LYS A 108 13.83 3.80 -10.72
CA LYS A 108 14.94 4.33 -11.53
C LYS A 108 14.93 5.86 -11.40
N ASN A 109 16.05 6.43 -10.98
CA ASN A 109 16.22 7.86 -10.69
C ASN A 109 15.53 8.35 -9.40
N ALA A 110 15.32 7.49 -8.39
CA ALA A 110 14.86 7.90 -7.05
C ALA A 110 15.59 9.15 -6.52
N ALA A 111 16.93 9.16 -6.62
CA ALA A 111 17.76 10.30 -6.21
C ALA A 111 17.55 11.59 -7.05
N GLN A 112 17.04 11.47 -8.28
CA GLN A 112 16.79 12.61 -9.17
C GLN A 112 15.37 13.18 -9.02
N LEU A 113 14.40 12.39 -8.56
CA LEU A 113 13.05 12.88 -8.29
C LEU A 113 13.03 13.82 -7.08
N ASP A 114 13.87 13.56 -6.07
CA ASP A 114 14.06 14.43 -4.90
C ASP A 114 14.50 15.85 -5.31
N LEU A 115 15.41 15.95 -6.29
CA LEU A 115 15.90 17.22 -6.86
C LEU A 115 14.79 18.11 -7.49
N PHE A 116 13.66 17.53 -7.89
CA PHE A 116 12.52 18.29 -8.42
C PHE A 116 11.52 18.71 -7.34
N ASP A 117 11.48 18.02 -6.20
CA ASP A 117 10.63 18.39 -5.07
C ASP A 117 11.22 19.51 -4.20
N ASP A 118 12.56 19.61 -4.13
CA ASP A 118 13.27 20.71 -3.46
C ASP A 118 12.98 22.11 -4.04
N ARG A 119 12.32 22.22 -5.19
CA ARG A 119 11.90 23.49 -5.79
C ARG A 119 10.66 24.11 -5.15
N ARG A 120 10.10 23.49 -4.11
CA ARG A 120 8.96 23.99 -3.32
C ARG A 120 9.41 24.40 -1.91
N ARG A 121 10.28 25.40 -1.81
CA ARG A 121 10.52 26.19 -0.58
C ARG A 121 10.23 27.65 -0.83
#